data_AF-R7IR10-F1
#
_entry.id   AF-R7IR10-F1
#
_cell.length_a   1.000
_cell.length_b   1.000
_cell.length_c   1.000
_cell.angle_alpha   90.00
_cell.angle_beta   90.00
_cell.angle_gamma   90.00
#
_symmetry.space_group_name_H-M   'P 1'
#
loop_
_entity.id
_entity.type
_entity.pdbx_description
1 polymer ?
#
loop_
_entity_poly.entity_id
_entity_poly.type
_entity_poly.pdbx_seq_one_letter_code
_entity_poly.pdbx_strand_id
1 'polypeptide(L)'
;MDKSSYLIGKYLAVFLSAGSICVIPLILNMMLTMAVLPDLLPQRGTSTFALTGSCMFSKVFYTQPYLYFLIYLLIDFCIVGLFACLALAITKLIYNRYVALFSPFVIFFTLQTVMMYTHYNGAGPYYILNPSQPTWINLPTVLVEGILLFIIGFAGFYLGGGKKRDTL
;
A
#
# COMPACT_ATOMS: atom_id res chain seq x y z
N MET A 1 -24.91 18.94 -7.96
CA MET A 1 -23.82 17.96 -8.09
C MET A 1 -24.41 16.59 -7.79
N ASP A 2 -24.29 15.63 -8.72
CA ASP A 2 -24.89 14.31 -8.54
C ASP A 2 -24.25 13.55 -7.37
N LYS A 3 -25.07 12.79 -6.64
CA LYS A 3 -24.63 12.02 -5.46
C LYS A 3 -23.49 11.06 -5.82
N SER A 4 -23.57 10.41 -6.98
CA SER A 4 -22.53 9.52 -7.49
C SER A 4 -21.21 10.27 -7.74
N SER A 5 -21.28 11.46 -8.34
CA SER A 5 -20.10 12.30 -8.61
C SER A 5 -19.45 12.79 -7.31
N TYR A 6 -20.25 13.11 -6.28
CA TYR A 6 -19.72 13.45 -4.95
C TYR A 6 -18.99 12.26 -4.29
N LEU A 7 -19.57 11.06 -4.33
CA LEU A 7 -18.96 9.87 -3.75
C LEU A 7 -17.64 9.52 -4.44
N ILE A 8 -17.61 9.54 -5.77
CA ILE A 8 -16.38 9.28 -6.54
C ILE A 8 -15.33 10.35 -6.25
N GLY A 9 -15.70 11.63 -6.24
CA GLY A 9 -14.78 12.73 -5.92
C GLY A 9 -14.18 12.59 -4.52
N LYS A 10 -15.00 12.25 -3.52
CA LYS A 10 -14.53 12.02 -2.14
C LYS A 10 -13.60 10.80 -2.05
N TYR A 11 -13.93 9.71 -2.74
CA TYR A 11 -13.11 8.51 -2.79
C TYR A 11 -11.72 8.80 -3.38
N LEU A 12 -11.67 9.49 -4.53
CA LEU A 12 -10.43 9.87 -5.19
C LEU A 12 -9.60 10.87 -4.35
N ALA A 13 -10.24 11.83 -3.70
CA ALA A 13 -9.57 12.78 -2.83
C ALA A 13 -8.88 12.09 -1.64
N VAL A 14 -9.53 11.08 -1.04
CA VAL A 14 -8.93 10.29 0.06
C VAL A 14 -7.80 9.41 -0.45
N PHE A 15 -7.99 8.74 -1.60
CA PHE A 15 -6.95 7.91 -2.22
C PHE A 15 -5.67 8.71 -2.52
N LEU A 16 -5.82 9.85 -3.20
CA LEU A 16 -4.70 10.69 -3.61
C LEU A 16 -4.00 11.35 -2.42
N SER A 17 -4.75 11.78 -1.40
CA SER A 17 -4.18 12.39 -0.20
C SER A 17 -3.41 11.37 0.65
N ALA A 18 -3.96 10.18 0.89
CA ALA A 18 -3.26 9.15 1.66
C ALA A 18 -2.01 8.62 0.94
N GLY A 19 -2.10 8.36 -0.37
CA GLY A 19 -0.95 7.91 -1.16
C GLY A 19 0.19 8.94 -1.16
N SER A 20 -0.13 10.23 -1.33
CA SER A 20 0.89 11.29 -1.31
C SER A 20 1.53 11.47 0.07
N ILE A 21 0.75 11.40 1.15
CA ILE A 21 1.29 11.43 2.53
C ILE A 21 2.25 10.27 2.79
N CYS A 22 2.04 9.11 2.18
CA CYS A 22 2.96 7.96 2.31
C CYS A 22 4.26 8.15 1.51
N VAL A 23 4.16 8.60 0.26
CA VAL A 23 5.31 8.72 -0.65
C VAL A 23 6.25 9.86 -0.27
N ILE A 24 5.73 11.00 0.21
CA ILE A 24 6.55 12.19 0.51
C ILE A 24 7.66 11.89 1.55
N PRO A 25 7.36 11.28 2.72
CA PRO A 25 8.38 10.89 3.69
C PRO A 25 9.37 9.86 3.14
N LEU A 26 8.92 8.92 2.29
CA LEU A 26 9.78 7.90 1.70
C LEU A 26 10.79 8.51 0.71
N ILE A 27 10.35 9.47 -0.12
CA ILE A 27 11.26 10.23 -1.00
C ILE A 27 12.27 11.00 -0.17
N LEU A 28 11.82 11.68 0.90
CA LEU A 28 12.74 12.40 1.79
C LEU A 28 13.76 11.45 2.44
N ASN A 29 13.31 10.29 2.93
CA ASN A 29 14.18 9.27 3.50
C ASN A 29 15.23 8.79 2.49
N MET A 30 14.84 8.57 1.23
CA MET A 30 15.75 8.20 0.16
C MET A 30 16.78 9.31 -0.11
N MET A 31 16.35 10.57 -0.21
CA MET A 31 17.25 11.71 -0.42
C MET A 31 18.28 11.87 0.71
N LEU A 32 17.84 11.72 1.97
CA LEU A 32 18.73 11.76 3.13
C LEU A 32 19.71 10.58 3.11
N THR A 33 19.25 9.39 2.73
CA THR A 33 20.10 8.20 2.62
C THR A 33 21.18 8.38 1.55
N MET A 34 20.83 8.95 0.38
CA MET A 34 21.77 9.27 -0.70
C MET A 34 22.79 10.34 -0.30
N ALA A 35 22.48 11.22 0.66
CA ALA A 35 23.41 12.23 1.15
C ALA A 35 24.48 11.64 2.10
N VAL A 36 24.20 10.50 2.74
CA VAL A 36 25.07 9.88 3.75
C VAL A 36 25.82 8.66 3.19
N LEU A 37 25.14 7.85 2.38
CA LEU A 37 25.69 6.59 1.86
C LEU A 37 26.17 6.76 0.41
N PRO A 38 27.31 6.15 0.03
CA PRO A 38 27.77 6.16 -1.34
C PRO A 38 26.83 5.34 -2.24
N ASP A 39 26.56 5.87 -3.44
CA ASP A 39 25.79 5.16 -4.46
C ASP A 39 26.62 4.02 -5.05
N LEU A 40 26.24 2.78 -4.74
CA LEU A 40 26.90 1.57 -5.20
C LEU A 40 25.93 0.78 -6.07
N LEU A 41 26.34 0.46 -7.29
CA LEU A 41 25.57 -0.48 -8.10
C LEU A 41 25.55 -1.85 -7.40
N PRO A 42 24.36 -2.38 -7.09
CA PRO A 42 24.27 -3.66 -6.44
C PRO A 42 24.86 -4.75 -7.34
N GLN A 43 25.74 -5.58 -6.78
CA GLN A 43 26.35 -6.71 -7.49
C GLN A 43 25.77 -8.03 -6.97
N ARG A 44 25.40 -8.92 -7.90
CA ARG A 44 24.76 -10.20 -7.55
C ARG A 44 25.67 -11.16 -6.78
N GLY A 45 26.99 -11.08 -7.02
CA GLY A 45 27.97 -12.03 -6.50
C GLY A 45 28.45 -11.73 -5.07
N THR A 46 28.17 -10.55 -4.52
CA THR A 46 28.69 -10.13 -3.22
C THR A 46 27.86 -10.63 -2.04
N SER A 47 26.63 -11.12 -2.28
CA SER A 47 25.65 -11.51 -1.24
C SER A 47 25.41 -10.43 -0.17
N THR A 48 25.75 -9.17 -0.47
CA THR A 48 25.58 -8.02 0.44
C THR A 48 24.17 -7.45 0.43
N PHE A 49 23.35 -7.85 -0.56
CA PHE A 49 21.97 -7.38 -0.73
C PHE A 49 20.99 -8.53 -0.46
N ALA A 50 19.89 -8.22 0.22
CA ALA A 50 18.85 -9.19 0.59
C ALA A 50 18.10 -9.79 -0.63
N LEU A 51 18.14 -9.11 -1.78
CA LEU A 51 17.42 -9.55 -2.98
C LEU A 51 18.14 -10.68 -3.71
N THR A 52 17.48 -11.83 -3.77
CA THR A 52 17.93 -12.98 -4.57
C THR A 52 17.47 -12.85 -6.03
N GLY A 53 18.05 -13.66 -6.94
CA GLY A 53 17.72 -13.61 -8.37
C GLY A 53 16.25 -13.91 -8.69
N SER A 54 15.55 -14.63 -7.82
CA SER A 54 14.13 -15.01 -7.93
C SER A 54 13.15 -13.95 -7.43
N CYS A 55 13.64 -12.85 -6.85
CA CYS A 55 12.81 -11.74 -6.34
C CYS A 55 12.09 -10.97 -7.46
N MET A 56 10.93 -10.39 -7.14
CA MET A 56 10.15 -9.56 -8.05
C MET A 56 10.99 -8.37 -8.50
N PHE A 57 11.05 -8.11 -9.81
CA PHE A 57 11.86 -7.04 -10.40
C PHE A 57 13.37 -7.09 -10.06
N SER A 58 13.91 -8.25 -9.68
CA SER A 58 15.35 -8.41 -9.37
C SER A 58 16.24 -7.93 -10.52
N LYS A 59 15.86 -8.22 -11.78
CA LYS A 59 16.59 -7.74 -12.96
C LYS A 59 16.70 -6.21 -12.98
N VAL A 60 15.61 -5.51 -12.67
CA VAL A 60 15.56 -4.03 -12.66
C VAL A 60 16.42 -3.48 -11.53
N PHE A 61 16.37 -4.09 -10.34
CA PHE A 61 17.21 -3.69 -9.21
C PHE A 61 18.71 -3.73 -9.55
N TYR A 62 19.16 -4.78 -10.23
CA TYR A 62 20.57 -4.94 -10.62
C TYR A 62 21.01 -4.12 -11.83
N THR A 63 20.09 -3.56 -12.62
CA THR A 63 20.43 -2.71 -13.79
C THR A 63 20.22 -1.22 -13.52
N GLN A 64 19.11 -0.87 -12.89
CA GLN A 64 18.65 0.50 -12.66
C GLN A 64 17.95 0.59 -11.28
N PRO A 65 18.70 0.70 -10.18
CA PRO A 65 18.16 0.69 -8.81
C PRO A 65 17.11 1.78 -8.56
N TYR A 66 17.31 2.99 -9.10
CA TYR A 66 16.35 4.08 -8.98
C TYR A 66 14.98 3.77 -9.60
N LEU A 67 14.95 3.05 -10.72
CA LEU A 67 13.70 2.62 -11.35
C LEU A 67 12.97 1.59 -10.47
N TYR A 68 13.72 0.69 -9.82
CA TYR A 68 13.15 -0.26 -8.86
C TYR A 68 12.51 0.47 -7.67
N PHE A 69 13.17 1.46 -7.08
CA PHE A 69 12.59 2.25 -5.99
C PHE A 69 11.34 3.02 -6.42
N LEU A 70 11.34 3.59 -7.63
CA LEU A 70 10.16 4.28 -8.17
C LEU A 70 8.96 3.33 -8.31
N ILE A 71 9.19 2.09 -8.78
CA ILE A 71 8.13 1.07 -8.86
C ILE A 71 7.56 0.78 -7.47
N TYR A 72 8.40 0.61 -6.45
CA TYR A 72 7.92 0.39 -5.08
C TYR A 72 7.19 1.59 -4.50
N LEU A 73 7.65 2.82 -4.74
CA LEU A 73 6.92 4.03 -4.33
C LEU A 73 5.51 4.09 -4.95
N LEU A 74 5.34 3.63 -6.20
CA LEU A 74 4.02 3.54 -6.83
C LEU A 74 3.16 2.43 -6.22
N ILE A 75 3.74 1.30 -5.87
CA ILE A 75 3.04 0.22 -5.16
C ILE A 75 2.58 0.73 -3.79
N ASP A 76 3.46 1.37 -3.03
CA ASP A 76 3.18 1.96 -1.71
C ASP A 76 2.06 2.99 -1.81
N PHE A 77 2.14 3.91 -2.78
CA PHE A 77 1.11 4.90 -3.07
C PHE A 77 -0.26 4.25 -3.27
N CYS A 78 -0.32 3.22 -4.11
CA CYS A 78 -1.57 2.54 -4.45
C CYS A 78 -2.14 1.75 -3.26
N ILE A 79 -1.33 0.91 -2.61
CA ILE A 79 -1.80 0.06 -1.52
C ILE A 79 -2.23 0.90 -0.32
N VAL A 80 -1.43 1.88 0.10
CA VAL A 80 -1.77 2.76 1.22
C VAL A 80 -3.00 3.62 0.90
N GLY A 81 -3.10 4.12 -0.34
CA GLY A 81 -4.31 4.81 -0.81
C GLY A 81 -5.56 3.94 -0.71
N LEU A 82 -5.48 2.66 -1.11
CA LEU A 82 -6.60 1.72 -1.01
C LEU A 82 -6.96 1.38 0.44
N PHE A 83 -5.98 1.23 1.33
CA PHE A 83 -6.22 1.07 2.76
C PHE A 83 -6.95 2.28 3.37
N ALA A 84 -6.61 3.50 2.96
CA ALA A 84 -7.32 4.70 3.39
C ALA A 84 -8.77 4.74 2.88
N CYS A 85 -9.01 4.30 1.64
CA CYS A 85 -10.35 4.12 1.11
C CYS A 85 -11.17 3.08 1.88
N LEU A 86 -10.53 2.00 2.33
CA LEU A 86 -11.16 1.01 3.20
C LEU A 86 -11.52 1.60 4.57
N ALA A 87 -10.65 2.40 5.17
CA ALA A 87 -10.97 3.16 6.38
C ALA A 87 -12.18 4.09 6.17
N LEU A 88 -12.24 4.78 5.03
CA LEU A 88 -13.38 5.64 4.67
C LEU A 88 -14.68 4.83 4.60
N ALA A 89 -14.68 3.63 4.03
CA ALA A 89 -15.85 2.75 4.02
C ALA A 89 -16.31 2.40 5.46
N ILE A 90 -15.35 2.10 6.36
CA ILE A 90 -15.64 1.75 7.76
C ILE A 90 -16.19 2.95 8.54
N THR A 91 -15.72 4.17 8.29
CA THR A 91 -16.23 5.39 8.96
C THR A 91 -17.73 5.60 8.72
N LYS A 92 -18.28 5.03 7.64
CA LYS A 92 -19.72 5.10 7.36
C LYS A 92 -20.52 3.99 8.05
N LEU A 93 -19.88 2.89 8.44
CA LEU A 93 -20.50 1.78 9.16
C LEU A 93 -20.48 2.00 10.68
N ILE A 94 -19.40 2.57 11.20
CA ILE A 94 -19.16 2.73 12.63
C ILE A 94 -19.42 4.18 13.06
N TYR A 95 -20.21 4.36 14.13
CA TYR A 95 -20.53 5.68 14.69
C TYR A 95 -19.38 6.31 15.48
N ASN A 96 -18.55 5.48 16.11
CA ASN A 96 -17.47 5.96 16.98
C ASN A 96 -16.25 6.39 16.14
N ARG A 97 -15.99 7.70 16.12
CA ARG A 97 -14.85 8.32 15.42
C ARG A 97 -13.49 7.71 15.76
N TYR A 98 -13.28 7.30 17.01
CA TYR A 98 -12.00 6.73 17.45
C TYR A 98 -11.80 5.34 16.85
N VAL A 99 -12.84 4.50 16.90
CA VAL A 99 -12.80 3.15 16.32
C VAL A 99 -12.58 3.22 14.81
N ALA A 100 -13.24 4.16 14.13
CA ALA A 100 -13.05 4.35 12.70
C ALA A 100 -11.60 4.77 12.35
N LEU A 101 -10.97 5.61 13.17
CA LEU A 101 -9.58 6.04 12.97
C LEU A 101 -8.57 4.90 13.17
N PHE A 102 -8.76 4.06 14.19
CA PHE A 102 -7.88 2.91 14.45
C PHE A 102 -8.14 1.71 13.54
N SER A 103 -9.32 1.63 12.92
CA SER A 103 -9.73 0.49 12.10
C SER A 103 -8.75 0.07 10.99
N PRO A 104 -8.20 0.97 10.14
CA PRO A 104 -7.25 0.55 9.11
C PRO A 104 -5.98 -0.06 9.69
N PHE A 105 -5.49 0.46 10.81
CA PHE A 105 -4.30 -0.06 11.47
C PHE A 105 -4.55 -1.48 11.99
N VAL A 106 -5.68 -1.70 12.67
CA VAL A 106 -6.04 -3.03 13.16
C VAL A 106 -6.20 -4.02 12.00
N ILE A 107 -6.84 -3.61 10.91
CA ILE A 107 -7.01 -4.46 9.72
C ILE A 107 -5.66 -4.79 9.07
N PHE A 108 -4.77 -3.81 8.95
CA PHE A 108 -3.43 -4.02 8.41
C PHE A 108 -2.64 -5.06 9.24
N PHE A 109 -2.59 -4.90 10.56
CA PHE A 109 -1.84 -5.82 11.43
C PHE A 109 -2.50 -7.20 11.53
N THR A 110 -3.82 -7.28 11.56
CA THR A 110 -4.53 -8.57 11.56
C THR A 110 -4.33 -9.31 10.24
N LEU A 111 -4.43 -8.63 9.11
CA LEU A 111 -4.16 -9.23 7.80
C LEU A 111 -2.69 -9.69 7.70
N GLN A 112 -1.74 -8.86 8.15
CA GLN A 112 -0.33 -9.21 8.18
C GLN A 112 -0.05 -10.45 9.03
N THR A 113 -0.59 -10.50 10.24
CA THR A 113 -0.36 -11.63 11.16
C THR A 113 -1.01 -12.92 10.64
N VAL A 114 -2.25 -12.85 10.14
CA VAL A 114 -2.92 -14.03 9.56
C VAL A 114 -2.12 -14.57 8.38
N MET A 115 -1.71 -13.71 7.44
CA MET A 115 -0.97 -14.15 6.26
C MET A 115 0.38 -14.78 6.64
N MET A 116 1.07 -14.22 7.63
CA MET A 116 2.36 -14.74 8.11
C MET A 116 2.27 -16.19 8.63
N TYR A 117 1.14 -16.61 9.21
CA TYR A 117 0.93 -17.97 9.70
C TYR A 117 0.27 -18.91 8.67
N THR A 118 0.04 -18.44 7.44
CA THR A 118 -0.50 -19.26 6.35
C THR A 118 0.58 -19.62 5.33
N HIS A 119 0.27 -20.57 4.45
CA HIS A 119 1.12 -20.92 3.30
C HIS A 119 1.36 -19.75 2.33
N TYR A 120 0.57 -18.66 2.41
CA TYR A 120 0.67 -17.47 1.57
C TYR A 120 1.29 -16.28 2.31
N ASN A 121 2.40 -16.52 3.02
CA ASN A 121 3.11 -15.49 3.79
C ASN A 121 3.49 -14.23 2.99
N GLY A 122 3.75 -14.35 1.69
CA GLY A 122 4.05 -13.22 0.79
C GLY A 122 2.86 -12.30 0.50
N ALA A 123 1.63 -12.68 0.88
CA ALA A 123 0.44 -11.84 0.78
C ALA A 123 0.22 -10.96 2.02
N GLY A 124 1.20 -10.88 2.92
CA GLY A 124 1.15 -9.92 4.01
C GLY A 124 1.35 -8.49 3.49
N PRO A 125 0.48 -7.52 3.87
CA PRO A 125 0.59 -6.13 3.42
C PRO A 125 1.98 -5.52 3.66
N TYR A 126 2.60 -5.82 4.80
CA TYR A 126 3.95 -5.33 5.12
C TYR A 126 5.01 -5.91 4.18
N TYR A 127 4.89 -7.20 3.81
CA TYR A 127 5.85 -7.84 2.93
C TYR A 127 5.76 -7.28 1.50
N ILE A 128 4.55 -7.02 1.01
CA ILE A 128 4.32 -6.42 -0.31
C ILE A 128 4.93 -5.02 -0.42
N LEU A 129 4.79 -4.21 0.62
CA LEU A 129 5.33 -2.85 0.69
C LEU A 129 6.86 -2.85 0.91
N ASN A 130 7.47 -3.97 1.31
CA ASN A 130 8.89 -4.00 1.65
C ASN A 130 9.77 -4.28 0.42
N PRO A 131 10.60 -3.32 -0.02
CA PRO A 131 11.47 -3.49 -1.20
C PRO A 131 12.59 -4.52 -1.01
N SER A 132 12.92 -4.91 0.23
CA SER A 132 13.95 -5.92 0.51
C SER A 132 13.48 -7.37 0.25
N GLN A 133 12.17 -7.58 0.11
CA GLN A 133 11.54 -8.87 -0.19
C GLN A 133 12.09 -10.05 0.64
N PRO A 134 11.89 -10.03 1.97
CA PRO A 134 12.39 -11.10 2.85
C PRO A 134 11.69 -12.45 2.60
N THR A 135 10.53 -12.42 1.94
CA THR A 135 9.74 -13.58 1.54
C THR A 135 9.53 -13.57 0.03
N TRP A 136 9.19 -14.72 -0.53
CA TRP A 136 8.90 -14.82 -1.95
C TRP A 136 7.59 -14.12 -2.28
N ILE A 137 7.68 -13.01 -3.02
CA ILE A 137 6.55 -12.19 -3.44
C ILE A 137 6.52 -12.19 -4.96
N ASN A 138 5.35 -12.45 -5.53
CA ASN A 138 5.12 -12.41 -6.97
C ASN A 138 4.19 -11.25 -7.33
N LEU A 139 4.35 -10.72 -8.55
CA LEU A 139 3.51 -9.65 -9.07
C LEU A 139 1.99 -9.95 -9.01
N PRO A 140 1.52 -11.19 -9.32
CA PRO A 140 0.11 -11.51 -9.18
C PRO A 140 -0.42 -11.35 -7.75
N THR A 141 0.39 -11.63 -6.72
CA THR A 141 -0.02 -11.49 -5.32
C THR A 141 -0.32 -10.02 -4.99
N VAL A 142 0.55 -9.11 -5.43
CA VAL A 142 0.37 -7.66 -5.25
C VAL A 142 -0.90 -7.17 -5.96
N LEU A 143 -1.13 -7.64 -7.20
CA LEU A 143 -2.31 -7.27 -7.97
C LEU A 143 -3.61 -7.80 -7.35
N VAL A 144 -3.62 -9.05 -6.89
CA VAL A 144 -4.79 -9.66 -6.24
C VAL A 144 -5.15 -8.90 -4.96
N GLU A 145 -4.17 -8.54 -4.13
CA GLU A 145 -4.43 -7.75 -2.93
C GLU A 145 -4.94 -6.35 -3.25
N GLY A 146 -4.32 -5.66 -4.21
CA GLY A 146 -4.80 -4.35 -4.66
C GLY A 146 -6.24 -4.39 -5.20
N ILE A 147 -6.57 -5.41 -6.00
CA ILE A 147 -7.94 -5.59 -6.53
C ILE A 147 -8.92 -5.90 -5.39
N LEU A 148 -8.57 -6.77 -4.45
CA LEU A 148 -9.42 -7.09 -3.30
C LEU A 148 -9.69 -5.86 -2.43
N LEU A 149 -8.65 -5.09 -2.09
CA LEU A 149 -8.79 -3.85 -1.31
C LEU A 149 -9.65 -2.82 -2.06
N PHE A 150 -9.48 -2.69 -3.38
CA PHE A 150 -10.30 -1.82 -4.20
C PHE A 150 -11.76 -2.24 -4.21
N ILE A 151 -12.06 -3.52 -4.44
CA ILE A 151 -13.44 -4.03 -4.45
C ILE A 151 -14.10 -3.83 -3.08
N ILE A 152 -13.42 -4.21 -2.00
CA ILE A 152 -13.97 -4.10 -0.64
C ILE A 152 -14.16 -2.63 -0.25
N GLY A 153 -13.16 -1.79 -0.50
CA GLY A 153 -13.23 -0.35 -0.20
C GLY A 153 -14.30 0.36 -1.02
N PHE A 154 -14.33 0.15 -2.34
CA PHE A 154 -15.28 0.80 -3.24
C PHE A 154 -16.71 0.28 -3.03
N ALA A 155 -16.92 -1.04 -2.97
CA ALA A 155 -18.25 -1.60 -2.73
C ALA A 155 -18.76 -1.24 -1.33
N GLY A 156 -17.91 -1.33 -0.30
CA GLY A 156 -18.26 -0.93 1.07
C GLY A 156 -18.67 0.54 1.15
N PHE A 157 -17.94 1.42 0.47
CA PHE A 157 -18.27 2.84 0.43
C PHE A 157 -19.52 3.15 -0.41
N TYR A 158 -19.68 2.52 -1.58
CA TYR A 158 -20.82 2.74 -2.48
C TYR A 158 -22.14 2.22 -1.90
N LEU A 159 -22.14 1.00 -1.33
CA LEU A 159 -23.29 0.42 -0.64
C LEU A 159 -23.62 1.19 0.65
N GLY A 160 -22.60 1.61 1.41
CA GLY A 160 -22.75 2.48 2.57
C GLY A 160 -23.25 3.89 2.24
N GLY A 161 -23.01 4.36 1.01
CA GLY A 161 -23.42 5.65 0.45
C GLY A 161 -24.93 5.87 0.35
N GLY A 162 -25.75 4.85 0.65
CA GLY A 162 -27.21 4.97 0.76
C GLY A 162 -27.71 5.78 1.96
N LYS A 163 -26.95 5.89 3.06
CA LYS A 163 -27.43 6.52 4.31
C LYS A 163 -27.08 8.02 4.39
N LYS A 164 -28.11 8.85 4.28
CA LYS A 164 -28.17 10.32 4.49
C LYS A 164 -27.49 10.76 5.80
N ARG A 165 -26.17 10.98 5.82
CA ARG A 165 -25.49 11.50 7.02
C ARG A 165 -24.41 12.56 6.79
N ASP A 166 -24.23 13.05 5.57
CA ASP A 166 -23.38 14.22 5.29
C ASP A 166 -24.20 15.54 5.35
N THR A 167 -25.08 15.68 6.34
CA THR A 167 -25.82 16.92 6.65
C THR A 167 -25.89 17.12 8.16
N LEU A 168 -24.77 17.48 8.77
CA LEU A 168 -24.70 18.23 10.02
C LEU A 168 -23.46 19.11 9.96
#